data_AF-A0A410RN31-F1
#
_entry.id   AF-A0A410RN31-F1
#
_cell.length_a   1.000
_cell.length_b   1.000
_cell.length_c   1.000
_cell.angle_alpha   90.00
_cell.angle_beta   90.00
_cell.angle_gamma   90.00
#
_symmetry.space_group_name_H-M   'P 1'
#
loop_
_entity.id
_entity.type
_entity.pdbx_description
1 polymer ?
#
loop_
_entity_poly.entity_id
_entity_poly.type
_entity_poly.pdbx_seq_one_letter_code
_entity_poly.pdbx_strand_id
1 'polypeptide(L)'
;MLRPAVLKPFIPLPLATVLMALGVLLIAPSAWAEKPDKPTSRPADRHYIRKVDQSSVAKDKNTVVETRVDVSRDVKEINDGKAKKGRESGSVTWTLNGRTYGAHDNGTLYPIRGSGFHELNRSAFKALGVYNKFDDTPRAKEILDKMGTSPSDRKAALTAYKAG
;
A
#
# COMPACT_ATOMS: atom_id res chain seq x y z
N MET A 1 0.45 -72.81 -46.71
CA MET A 1 1.25 -73.69 -45.85
C MET A 1 2.46 -72.90 -45.36
N LEU A 2 2.76 -73.03 -44.05
CA LEU A 2 3.97 -72.64 -43.31
C LEU A 2 4.34 -71.15 -43.18
N ARG A 3 4.12 -70.65 -41.95
CA ARG A 3 4.79 -69.48 -41.35
C ARG A 3 6.29 -69.74 -41.20
N PRO A 4 7.08 -68.67 -41.14
CA PRO A 4 8.08 -68.51 -40.09
C PRO A 4 7.71 -67.33 -39.17
N ALA A 5 7.65 -67.59 -37.87
CA ALA A 5 7.81 -66.57 -36.85
C ALA A 5 9.31 -66.32 -36.66
N VAL A 6 9.74 -65.10 -36.33
CA VAL A 6 10.85 -64.87 -35.36
C VAL A 6 11.08 -63.37 -35.07
N LEU A 7 11.08 -63.10 -33.75
CA LEU A 7 11.68 -62.04 -32.92
C LEU A 7 11.41 -60.55 -33.20
N LYS A 8 10.61 -59.95 -32.30
CA LYS A 8 10.62 -58.51 -31.99
C LYS A 8 11.96 -58.13 -31.34
N PRO A 9 12.66 -57.09 -31.81
CA PRO A 9 13.73 -56.49 -31.02
C PRO A 9 13.14 -55.62 -29.90
N PHE A 10 13.47 -55.99 -28.66
CA PHE A 10 13.29 -55.20 -27.47
C PHE A 10 14.63 -54.51 -27.19
N ILE A 11 14.75 -53.20 -27.44
CA ILE A 11 15.92 -52.42 -27.05
C ILE A 11 15.43 -51.04 -26.53
N PRO A 12 15.97 -50.56 -25.40
CA PRO A 12 15.20 -49.89 -24.36
C PRO A 12 15.18 -48.37 -24.50
N LEU A 13 14.17 -47.73 -23.88
CA LEU A 13 14.21 -46.31 -23.55
C LEU A 13 15.53 -46.00 -22.83
N PRO A 14 16.34 -45.03 -23.30
CA PRO A 14 17.47 -44.60 -22.51
C PRO A 14 16.92 -43.87 -21.29
N LEU A 15 17.06 -44.52 -20.13
CA LEU A 15 17.00 -43.90 -18.82
C LEU A 15 18.22 -42.97 -18.69
N ALA A 16 18.19 -41.83 -19.38
CA ALA A 16 19.05 -40.70 -19.11
C ALA A 16 18.49 -39.96 -17.89
N THR A 17 18.83 -40.54 -16.76
CA THR A 17 18.79 -39.97 -15.41
C THR A 17 19.34 -38.54 -15.39
N VAL A 18 18.76 -37.70 -14.53
CA VAL A 18 19.33 -36.45 -13.98
C VAL A 18 19.35 -35.28 -14.99
N LEU A 19 18.61 -34.19 -14.85
CA LEU A 19 18.46 -33.35 -13.67
C LEU A 19 17.14 -32.58 -13.87
N MET A 20 16.18 -32.78 -12.94
CA MET A 20 15.24 -31.72 -12.61
C MET A 20 16.09 -30.56 -12.11
N ALA A 21 16.56 -29.69 -13.02
CA ALA A 21 17.04 -28.38 -12.66
C ALA A 21 15.80 -27.63 -12.19
N LEU A 22 15.50 -27.83 -10.90
CA LEU A 22 14.82 -26.88 -10.05
C LEU A 22 15.56 -25.58 -10.29
N GLY A 23 15.09 -24.81 -11.28
CA GLY A 23 15.46 -23.43 -11.47
C GLY A 23 14.94 -22.70 -10.25
N VAL A 24 15.66 -22.84 -9.13
CA VAL A 24 15.66 -21.85 -8.08
C VAL A 24 16.13 -20.60 -8.81
N LEU A 25 15.16 -19.85 -9.30
CA LEU A 25 15.32 -18.46 -9.63
C LEU A 25 15.83 -17.85 -8.34
N LEU A 26 17.16 -17.81 -8.20
CA LEU A 26 17.84 -16.91 -7.31
C LEU A 26 17.41 -15.54 -7.82
N ILE A 27 16.27 -15.07 -7.31
CA ILE A 27 15.87 -13.67 -7.41
C ILE A 27 17.00 -12.98 -6.66
N ALA A 28 18.03 -12.57 -7.40
CA ALA A 28 19.00 -11.61 -6.91
C ALA A 28 18.19 -10.49 -6.25
N PRO A 29 18.54 -10.05 -5.03
CA PRO A 29 17.82 -8.96 -4.41
C PRO A 29 17.73 -7.85 -5.44
N SER A 30 16.50 -7.43 -5.74
CA SER A 30 16.23 -6.35 -6.68
C SER A 30 17.23 -5.24 -6.41
N ALA A 31 17.89 -4.71 -7.44
CA ALA A 31 18.92 -3.67 -7.36
C ALA A 31 18.43 -2.33 -6.74
N TRP A 32 17.28 -2.35 -6.07
CA TRP A 32 16.61 -1.27 -5.36
C TRP A 32 16.68 -1.42 -3.84
N ALA A 33 17.47 -2.38 -3.32
CA ALA A 33 17.67 -2.54 -1.90
C ALA A 33 18.55 -1.43 -1.32
N GLU A 34 18.06 -0.19 -1.38
CA GLU A 34 18.71 0.99 -0.85
C GLU A 34 18.15 1.27 0.54
N LYS A 35 19.01 1.20 1.55
CA LYS A 35 18.61 1.56 2.92
C LYS A 35 18.56 3.08 3.04
N PRO A 36 17.63 3.62 3.84
CA PRO A 36 17.67 5.02 4.23
C PRO A 36 19.00 5.39 4.92
N ASP A 37 19.58 6.54 4.59
CA ASP A 37 20.82 7.03 5.24
C ASP A 37 20.66 7.20 6.76
N LYS A 38 19.44 7.54 7.18
CA LYS A 38 19.00 7.54 8.57
C LYS A 38 17.74 6.68 8.69
N PRO A 39 17.60 5.87 9.75
CA PRO A 39 16.40 5.07 9.96
C PRO A 39 15.14 5.93 9.86
N THR A 40 14.19 5.47 9.05
CA THR A 40 12.89 6.12 8.92
C THR A 40 12.02 5.81 10.13
N SER A 41 11.14 6.75 10.47
CA SER A 41 10.16 6.60 11.55
C SER A 41 8.74 6.68 11.01
N ARG A 42 7.81 6.12 11.79
CA ARG A 42 6.37 6.12 11.46
C ARG A 42 5.83 7.56 11.28
N PRO A 43 4.82 7.75 10.42
CA PRO A 43 4.03 8.97 10.40
C PRO A 43 3.41 9.27 11.76
N ALA A 44 3.20 10.56 12.03
CA ALA A 44 2.46 10.98 13.21
C ALA A 44 1.01 10.45 13.18
N ASP A 45 0.46 10.14 14.35
CA ASP A 45 -0.86 9.49 14.47
C ASP A 45 -2.01 10.28 13.82
N ARG A 46 -1.88 11.60 13.67
CA ARG A 46 -2.85 12.45 12.94
C ARG A 46 -3.11 12.04 11.48
N HIS A 47 -2.31 11.13 10.92
CA HIS A 47 -2.51 10.58 9.58
C HIS A 47 -3.48 9.38 9.55
N TYR A 48 -3.91 8.82 10.67
CA TYR A 48 -4.88 7.71 10.66
C TYR A 48 -6.31 8.23 10.57
N ILE A 49 -7.17 7.49 9.86
CA ILE A 49 -8.58 7.86 9.61
C ILE A 49 -9.29 8.19 10.92
N ARG A 50 -9.14 7.35 11.96
CA ARG A 50 -9.78 7.53 13.27
C ARG A 50 -9.18 8.63 14.15
N LYS A 51 -8.11 9.27 13.69
CA LYS A 51 -7.46 10.40 14.39
C LYS A 51 -7.83 11.75 13.79
N VAL A 52 -8.63 11.77 12.73
CA VAL A 52 -9.17 13.00 12.13
C VAL A 52 -10.43 13.42 12.86
N ASP A 53 -10.44 14.64 13.37
CA ASP A 53 -11.60 15.26 14.01
C ASP A 53 -11.90 16.63 13.37
N GLN A 54 -12.95 17.30 13.86
CA GLN A 54 -13.35 18.62 13.34
C GLN A 54 -12.34 19.74 13.64
N SER A 55 -11.39 19.53 14.55
CA SER A 55 -10.32 20.49 14.89
C SER A 55 -9.04 20.28 14.10
N SER A 56 -8.95 19.15 13.38
CA SER A 56 -7.78 18.77 12.60
C SER A 56 -7.49 19.77 11.49
N VAL A 57 -6.22 20.14 11.35
CA VAL A 57 -5.78 21.13 10.36
C VAL A 57 -5.88 20.53 8.96
N ALA A 58 -6.84 21.01 8.18
CA ALA A 58 -7.05 20.59 6.80
C ALA A 58 -6.12 21.32 5.83
N LYS A 59 -5.32 20.57 5.07
CA LYS A 59 -4.52 21.07 3.94
C LYS A 59 -5.29 20.93 2.63
N ASP A 60 -4.73 21.44 1.53
CA ASP A 60 -5.37 21.32 0.21
C ASP A 60 -5.37 19.88 -0.29
N LYS A 61 -4.29 19.14 0.00
CA LYS A 61 -4.17 17.70 -0.20
C LYS A 61 -3.82 17.02 1.13
N ASN A 62 -4.60 16.03 1.51
CA ASN A 62 -4.42 15.24 2.73
C ASN A 62 -4.43 13.77 2.35
N THR A 63 -3.66 12.94 3.07
CA THR A 63 -3.72 11.49 2.92
C THR A 63 -3.93 10.89 4.31
N VAL A 64 -4.95 10.04 4.42
CA VAL A 64 -5.28 9.32 5.65
C VAL A 64 -5.10 7.82 5.48
N VAL A 65 -4.75 7.14 6.57
CA VAL A 65 -4.40 5.72 6.62
C VAL A 65 -5.49 4.91 7.30
N GLU A 66 -5.92 3.83 6.65
CA GLU A 66 -6.85 2.85 7.22
C GLU A 66 -6.25 2.14 8.44
N THR A 67 -7.11 1.78 9.41
CA THR A 67 -6.70 1.14 10.67
C THR A 67 -6.05 -0.23 10.45
N ARG A 68 -6.41 -0.94 9.37
CA ARG A 68 -5.86 -2.27 9.04
C ARG A 68 -4.43 -2.25 8.47
N VAL A 69 -3.88 -1.07 8.14
CA VAL A 69 -2.55 -0.97 7.54
C VAL A 69 -1.49 -1.05 8.64
N ASP A 70 -0.64 -2.08 8.58
CA ASP A 70 0.52 -2.21 9.47
C ASP A 70 1.68 -1.32 9.01
N VAL A 71 1.60 -0.04 9.36
CA VAL A 71 2.63 0.96 9.02
C VAL A 71 3.96 0.66 9.74
N SER A 72 3.92 0.04 10.91
CA SER A 72 5.12 -0.34 11.66
C SER A 72 5.94 -1.38 10.89
N ARG A 73 5.25 -2.37 10.31
CA ARG A 73 5.88 -3.35 9.41
C ARG A 73 6.45 -2.68 8.17
N ASP A 74 5.72 -1.76 7.55
CA ASP A 74 6.24 -1.04 6.37
C ASP A 74 7.51 -0.23 6.70
N VAL A 75 7.52 0.50 7.81
CA VAL A 75 8.71 1.24 8.29
C VAL A 75 9.88 0.28 8.50
N LYS A 76 9.64 -0.88 9.11
CA LYS A 76 10.68 -1.90 9.30
C LYS A 76 11.21 -2.39 7.95
N GLU A 77 10.34 -2.71 7.00
CA GLU A 77 10.73 -3.21 5.68
C GLU A 77 11.47 -2.14 4.86
N ILE A 78 11.11 -0.86 4.98
CA ILE A 78 11.87 0.27 4.42
C ILE A 78 13.27 0.31 5.02
N ASN A 79 13.39 0.25 6.35
CA ASN A 79 14.68 0.29 7.04
C ASN A 79 15.55 -0.96 6.77
N ASP A 80 14.93 -2.10 6.50
CA ASP A 80 15.61 -3.32 6.05
C ASP A 80 16.12 -3.19 4.59
N GLY A 81 15.74 -2.14 3.86
CA GLY A 81 16.11 -1.93 2.45
C GLY A 81 15.24 -2.74 1.48
N LYS A 82 13.98 -3.02 1.80
CA LYS A 82 13.07 -3.79 0.92
C LYS A 82 12.17 -2.91 0.05
N ALA A 83 12.16 -1.60 0.29
CA ALA A 83 11.33 -0.66 -0.44
C ALA A 83 12.06 -0.05 -1.63
N LYS A 84 11.31 0.24 -2.70
CA LYS A 84 11.82 1.00 -3.84
C LYS A 84 11.97 2.47 -3.45
N LYS A 85 13.20 3.00 -3.50
CA LYS A 85 13.49 4.42 -3.35
C LYS A 85 13.08 5.20 -4.61
N GLY A 86 12.59 6.41 -4.45
CA GLY A 86 12.25 7.33 -5.51
C GLY A 86 12.35 8.80 -5.07
N ARG A 87 11.88 9.71 -5.92
CA ARG A 87 11.81 11.14 -5.63
C ARG A 87 10.55 11.76 -6.21
N GLU A 88 9.82 12.52 -5.41
CA GLU A 88 8.60 13.23 -5.82
C GLU A 88 8.59 14.62 -5.16
N SER A 89 8.38 15.67 -5.97
CA SER A 89 8.36 17.07 -5.51
C SER A 89 9.53 17.47 -4.59
N GLY A 90 10.73 16.96 -4.88
CA GLY A 90 11.95 17.26 -4.12
C GLY A 90 12.19 16.38 -2.89
N SER A 91 11.22 15.56 -2.47
CA SER A 91 11.35 14.66 -1.32
C SER A 91 11.66 13.23 -1.74
N VAL A 92 12.43 12.51 -0.91
CA VAL A 92 12.65 11.07 -1.08
C VAL A 92 11.33 10.34 -0.85
N THR A 93 11.05 9.35 -1.70
CA THR A 93 9.89 8.47 -1.55
C THR A 93 10.28 7.01 -1.40
N TRP A 94 9.45 6.25 -0.68
CA TRP A 94 9.61 4.82 -0.46
C TRP A 94 8.34 4.10 -0.86
N THR A 95 8.46 3.13 -1.76
CA THR A 95 7.32 2.35 -2.25
C THR A 95 7.50 0.86 -1.96
N LEU A 96 6.54 0.27 -1.25
CA LEU A 96 6.46 -1.14 -0.91
C LEU A 96 5.00 -1.53 -0.65
N ASN A 97 4.64 -2.80 -0.80
CA ASN A 97 3.31 -3.32 -0.45
C ASN A 97 2.14 -2.53 -1.08
N GLY A 98 2.35 -1.95 -2.27
CA GLY A 98 1.37 -1.11 -2.96
C GLY A 98 1.12 0.26 -2.33
N ARG A 99 2.00 0.73 -1.44
CA ARG A 99 1.93 2.03 -0.75
C ARG A 99 3.17 2.86 -1.05
N THR A 100 2.99 4.17 -1.17
CA THR A 100 4.06 5.15 -1.34
C THR A 100 4.04 6.13 -0.18
N TYR A 101 5.19 6.28 0.46
CA TYR A 101 5.47 7.24 1.52
C TYR A 101 6.45 8.29 1.01
N GLY A 102 6.30 9.52 1.47
CA GLY A 102 7.37 10.52 1.42
C GLY A 102 8.14 10.52 2.72
N ALA A 103 9.37 11.00 2.70
CA ALA A 103 10.19 11.20 3.89
C ALA A 103 10.49 12.70 4.06
N HIS A 104 10.24 13.22 5.26
CA HIS A 104 10.80 14.50 5.68
C HIS A 104 12.33 14.38 5.86
N ASP A 105 13.04 15.50 5.88
CA ASP A 105 14.51 15.53 6.02
C ASP A 105 15.01 14.87 7.32
N ASN A 106 14.16 14.81 8.34
CA ASN A 106 14.43 14.12 9.61
C ASN A 106 14.16 12.61 9.58
N GLY A 107 13.77 12.04 8.44
CA GLY A 107 13.45 10.61 8.27
C GLY A 107 12.02 10.22 8.66
N THR A 108 11.18 11.15 9.14
CA THR A 108 9.79 10.85 9.47
C THR A 108 8.99 10.65 8.19
N LEU A 109 8.32 9.51 8.05
CA LEU A 109 7.50 9.22 6.89
C LEU A 109 6.16 9.96 6.95
N TYR A 110 5.58 10.23 5.78
CA TYR A 110 4.20 10.64 5.63
C TYR A 110 3.55 9.88 4.47
N PRO A 111 2.27 9.48 4.59
CA PRO A 111 1.58 8.76 3.53
C PRO A 111 1.36 9.68 2.32
N ILE A 112 1.59 9.17 1.11
CA ILE A 112 1.27 9.88 -0.13
C ILE A 112 0.05 9.23 -0.79
N ARG A 113 0.15 7.95 -1.15
CA ARG A 113 -0.88 7.21 -1.91
C ARG A 113 -0.69 5.69 -1.83
N GLY A 114 -1.72 4.94 -2.20
CA GLY A 114 -1.64 3.49 -2.36
C GLY A 114 -2.64 2.69 -1.52
N SER A 115 -2.48 1.36 -1.49
CA SER A 115 -3.43 0.45 -0.85
C SER A 115 -3.60 0.75 0.64
N GLY A 116 -4.83 1.05 1.05
CA GLY A 116 -5.17 1.42 2.42
C GLY A 116 -4.98 2.91 2.75
N PHE A 117 -4.61 3.74 1.77
CA PHE A 117 -4.51 5.20 1.91
C PHE A 117 -5.62 5.89 1.12
N HIS A 118 -6.19 6.94 1.70
CA HIS A 118 -7.23 7.76 1.06
C HIS A 118 -6.71 9.18 0.88
N GLU A 119 -6.55 9.60 -0.37
CA GLU A 119 -6.21 10.97 -0.73
C GLU A 119 -7.49 11.83 -0.73
N LEU A 120 -7.54 12.84 0.13
CA LEU A 120 -8.68 13.71 0.35
C LEU A 120 -8.28 15.17 0.12
N ASN A 121 -9.10 15.89 -0.65
CA ASN A 121 -8.99 17.34 -0.69
C ASN A 121 -9.41 17.97 0.67
N ARG A 122 -9.22 19.28 0.81
CA ARG A 122 -9.59 20.03 2.03
C ARG A 122 -11.04 19.80 2.49
N SER A 123 -11.98 19.80 1.54
CA SER A 123 -13.42 19.68 1.80
C SER A 123 -13.78 18.27 2.30
N ALA A 124 -13.31 17.24 1.60
CA ALA A 124 -13.50 15.83 1.97
C ALA A 124 -12.80 15.49 3.31
N PHE A 125 -11.60 16.04 3.56
CA PHE A 125 -10.92 15.84 4.83
C PHE A 125 -11.69 16.42 6.02
N LYS A 126 -12.26 17.62 5.87
CA LYS A 126 -13.15 18.19 6.90
C LYS A 126 -14.42 17.36 7.08
N ALA A 127 -14.99 16.85 5.99
CA ALA A 127 -16.16 15.98 6.04
C ALA A 127 -15.87 14.66 6.78
N LEU A 128 -14.66 14.10 6.63
CA LEU A 128 -14.24 12.93 7.41
C LEU A 128 -14.28 13.21 8.92
N GLY A 129 -13.83 14.39 9.36
CA GLY A 129 -13.93 14.80 10.76
C GLY A 129 -15.37 14.92 11.27
N VAL A 130 -16.35 15.24 10.40
CA VAL A 130 -17.78 15.21 10.74
C VAL A 130 -18.26 13.78 10.92
N TYR A 131 -17.97 12.90 9.96
CA TYR A 131 -18.37 11.49 10.05
C TYR A 131 -17.73 10.77 11.25
N ASN A 132 -16.47 11.03 11.56
CA ASN A 132 -15.83 10.44 12.75
C ASN A 132 -16.47 10.86 14.08
N LYS A 133 -17.22 11.98 14.11
CA LYS A 133 -17.87 12.49 15.31
C LYS A 133 -19.35 12.12 15.41
N PHE A 134 -20.04 12.07 14.28
CA PHE A 134 -21.50 11.94 14.23
C PHE A 134 -21.96 10.70 13.47
N ASP A 135 -21.03 9.85 13.01
CA ASP A 135 -21.27 8.73 12.10
C ASP A 135 -22.00 9.18 10.80
N ASP A 136 -22.43 8.22 9.98
CA ASP A 136 -23.23 8.47 8.77
C ASP A 136 -24.71 8.69 9.14
N THR A 137 -24.98 9.79 9.86
CA THR A 137 -26.31 10.12 10.41
C THR A 137 -26.98 11.30 9.69
N PRO A 138 -28.31 11.50 9.84
CA PRO A 138 -28.98 12.71 9.37
C PRO A 138 -28.32 14.00 9.91
N ARG A 139 -27.81 13.95 11.14
CA ARG A 139 -27.09 15.09 11.73
C ARG A 139 -25.79 15.39 10.99
N ALA A 140 -25.01 14.38 10.64
CA ALA A 140 -23.82 14.57 9.81
C ALA A 140 -24.19 15.19 8.45
N LYS A 141 -25.26 14.68 7.82
CA LYS A 141 -25.77 15.22 6.56
C LYS A 141 -26.12 16.71 6.65
N GLU A 142 -26.87 17.13 7.67
CA GLU A 142 -27.22 18.54 7.90
C GLU A 142 -25.98 19.44 8.05
N ILE A 143 -24.97 18.97 8.78
CA ILE A 143 -23.72 19.72 8.98
C ILE A 143 -22.98 19.85 7.65
N LEU A 144 -22.87 18.77 6.88
CA LEU A 144 -22.22 18.78 5.57
C LEU A 144 -22.98 19.64 4.54
N ASP A 145 -24.31 19.70 4.63
CA ASP A 145 -25.16 20.62 3.86
C ASP A 145 -24.80 22.08 4.19
N LYS A 146 -24.72 22.43 5.47
CA LYS A 146 -24.35 23.78 5.94
C LYS A 146 -22.90 24.16 5.60
N MET A 147 -22.00 23.18 5.56
CA MET A 147 -20.61 23.36 5.14
C MET A 147 -20.46 23.58 3.63
N GLY A 148 -21.52 23.36 2.83
CA GLY A 148 -21.44 23.39 1.37
C GLY A 148 -20.58 22.27 0.79
N THR A 149 -20.42 21.14 1.50
CA THR A 149 -19.59 20.02 1.05
C THR A 149 -20.24 19.36 -0.18
N SER A 150 -19.50 19.29 -1.28
CA SER A 150 -19.98 18.71 -2.55
C SER A 150 -20.31 17.22 -2.42
N PRO A 151 -21.21 16.67 -3.26
CA PRO A 151 -21.53 15.23 -3.24
C PRO A 151 -20.31 14.33 -3.44
N SER A 152 -19.36 14.72 -4.30
CA SER A 152 -18.12 13.98 -4.54
C SER A 152 -17.23 13.95 -3.29
N ASP A 153 -17.09 15.08 -2.59
CA ASP A 153 -16.26 15.16 -1.39
C ASP A 153 -16.86 14.36 -0.24
N ARG A 154 -18.20 14.38 -0.10
CA ARG A 154 -18.90 13.54 0.88
C ARG A 154 -18.69 12.07 0.60
N LYS A 155 -18.76 11.66 -0.66
CA LYS A 155 -18.52 10.27 -1.08
C LYS A 155 -17.10 9.84 -0.76
N ALA A 156 -16.10 10.67 -1.07
CA ALA A 156 -14.70 10.38 -0.76
C ALA A 156 -14.47 10.26 0.75
N ALA A 157 -14.99 11.21 1.53
CA ALA A 157 -14.91 11.20 2.98
C ALA A 157 -15.60 9.98 3.62
N LEU A 158 -16.80 9.63 3.14
CA LEU A 158 -17.56 8.48 3.63
C LEU A 158 -16.87 7.16 3.29
N THR A 159 -16.23 7.08 2.12
CA THR A 159 -15.42 5.91 1.73
C THR A 159 -14.25 5.72 2.70
N ALA A 160 -13.52 6.79 3.02
CA ALA A 160 -12.45 6.74 4.02
C ALA A 160 -12.99 6.38 5.42
N TYR A 161 -14.07 7.03 5.86
CA TYR A 161 -14.71 6.76 7.15
C TYR A 161 -15.09 5.29 7.35
N LYS A 162 -15.63 4.64 6.31
CA LYS A 162 -16.01 3.21 6.35
C LYS A 162 -14.82 2.25 6.34
N ALA A 163 -13.63 2.73 5.95
CA ALA A 163 -12.41 1.93 5.86
C ALA A 163 -11.49 2.07 7.09
N GLY A 164 -11.75 3.06 7.96
CA GLY A 164 -11.07 3.22 9.25
C GLY A 164 -11.64 2.30 10.31
#